data_AF-A0A3A8GUN6-F1
#
_entry.id   AF-A0A3A8GUN6-F1
#
_cell.length_a   1.000
_cell.length_b   1.000
_cell.length_c   1.000
_cell.angle_alpha   90.00
_cell.angle_beta   90.00
_cell.angle_gamma   90.00
#
_symmetry.space_group_name_H-M   'P 1'
#
loop_
_entity.id
_entity.type
_entity.pdbx_description
1 polymer ?
#
loop_
_entity_poly.entity_id
_entity_poly.type
_entity_poly.pdbx_seq_one_letter_code
_entity_poly.pdbx_strand_id
1 'polypeptide(L)'
;MPSEQTPPGALRHSEAELYVASSTLWWPLTIPVCWENPAAGNATQRQWVRDAVTRTWEANSSVRFSGWGTCPSSSNGVRINISDVGPHVKALGNSLNGRAQGMVLNFTFANWSPSCASSLKYCIDAIAVHEFGHALGYAHEQNRPDRPSTCTEPAQGSSGDWLIGPWDLASVMNYCNPAWNGDGNLSATDIQGAKITYGIPWQSLGGGLSSGPAAASWGANRLDVFVRGLDNQLYHQAWAGAGWSGWGLHTGVITSDPAAVSWGSNRIDVFARGTDNSMLHKAWDGSSWSAWYSQGGGFNSGPAVASWGANRLDVFGQGLDNQLYHQAWTGSGWTSWAVIPGVVTSDPAAVSWGPNRIDLFAKGSDNSFLHKYWNGTAWSAWGSLGGSFTSAPAAVSRGVNQLEVFGRGTDNSLWVNTWTGSSWTGWSWLGGEMTSAPDVASWGPGRMDVFYRGTDNTLRHSWYVNGW
;
A
#
# COMPACT_ATOMS: atom_id res chain seq x y z
N MET A 1 27.91 -16.06 19.44
CA MET A 1 27.68 -14.63 19.17
C MET A 1 26.74 -14.56 17.97
N PRO A 2 25.52 -14.03 18.11
CA PRO A 2 24.61 -13.89 16.98
C PRO A 2 25.09 -12.74 16.08
N SER A 3 25.15 -12.99 14.78
CA SER A 3 25.49 -11.98 13.77
C SER A 3 24.35 -10.97 13.60
N GLU A 4 24.68 -9.67 13.62
CA GLU A 4 23.76 -8.61 13.20
C GLU A 4 23.29 -8.87 11.77
N GLN A 5 21.96 -8.86 11.58
CA GLN A 5 21.37 -8.86 10.25
C GLN A 5 21.31 -7.41 9.75
N THR A 6 22.20 -7.06 8.83
CA THR A 6 22.08 -5.83 8.04
C THR A 6 20.82 -5.95 7.16
N PRO A 7 19.96 -4.92 7.08
CA PRO A 7 18.83 -4.94 6.15
C PRO A 7 19.32 -5.09 4.69
N PRO A 8 18.63 -5.86 3.82
CA PRO A 8 19.08 -6.07 2.44
C PRO A 8 19.09 -4.78 1.62
N GLY A 9 20.27 -4.21 1.40
CA GLY A 9 20.48 -3.10 0.47
C GLY A 9 20.52 -3.55 -0.98
N ALA A 10 19.35 -3.87 -1.56
CA ALA A 10 19.20 -4.07 -3.00
C ALA A 10 17.74 -3.83 -3.45
N LEU A 11 17.58 -3.32 -4.68
CA LEU A 11 16.30 -3.11 -5.38
C LEU A 11 15.42 -1.97 -4.83
N ARG A 12 15.83 -0.73 -5.15
CA ARG A 12 14.98 0.48 -5.13
C ARG A 12 15.01 1.09 -6.53
N HIS A 13 14.08 0.69 -7.39
CA HIS A 13 13.90 1.26 -8.73
C HIS A 13 12.46 1.79 -8.89
N SER A 14 12.25 3.01 -8.42
CA SER A 14 11.26 3.96 -8.92
C SER A 14 11.91 5.35 -8.86
N GLU A 15 11.76 6.15 -9.91
CA GLU A 15 12.38 7.48 -10.03
C GLU A 15 11.78 8.39 -8.95
N ALA A 16 12.57 8.74 -7.93
CA ALA A 16 12.08 9.39 -6.73
C ALA A 16 13.17 10.17 -5.99
N GLU A 17 12.81 11.31 -5.37
CA GLU A 17 13.66 12.51 -5.47
C GLU A 17 13.98 13.36 -4.14
N LEU A 18 13.97 12.85 -2.87
CA LEU A 18 14.29 13.53 -1.53
C LEU A 18 15.62 13.16 -0.75
N TYR A 19 16.26 14.04 0.07
CA TYR A 19 17.46 13.69 0.92
C TYR A 19 17.19 13.11 2.34
N VAL A 20 17.68 11.89 2.62
CA VAL A 20 17.31 11.09 3.82
C VAL A 20 18.53 10.54 4.59
N ALA A 21 18.45 10.52 5.93
CA ALA A 21 19.34 9.78 6.84
C ALA A 21 18.79 8.36 7.09
N SER A 22 19.01 7.45 6.14
CA SER A 22 18.37 6.14 6.02
C SER A 22 18.58 5.22 7.24
N SER A 23 19.75 5.30 7.87
CA SER A 23 20.11 4.56 9.09
C SER A 23 19.30 4.98 10.34
N THR A 24 18.61 6.12 10.29
CA THR A 24 17.81 6.66 11.41
C THR A 24 16.30 6.60 11.19
N LEU A 25 15.82 5.90 10.15
CA LEU A 25 14.37 5.74 9.93
C LEU A 25 13.70 5.00 11.10
N TRP A 26 12.45 5.34 11.40
CA TRP A 26 11.70 4.75 12.51
C TRP A 26 11.12 3.37 12.19
N TRP A 27 11.35 2.43 13.10
CA TRP A 27 10.65 1.15 13.16
C TRP A 27 10.36 0.80 14.63
N PRO A 28 9.11 0.45 15.01
CA PRO A 28 7.90 0.38 14.17
C PRO A 28 7.42 1.76 13.68
N LEU A 29 6.50 1.76 12.70
CA LEU A 29 5.96 2.98 12.07
C LEU A 29 5.04 3.82 12.95
N THR A 30 4.65 3.29 14.13
CA THR A 30 3.95 4.06 15.16
C THR A 30 4.99 4.74 16.06
N ILE A 31 5.17 6.04 15.87
CA ILE A 31 6.17 6.85 16.57
C ILE A 31 5.49 7.53 17.78
N PRO A 32 5.95 7.28 19.03
CA PRO A 32 5.43 8.02 20.18
C PRO A 32 5.86 9.49 20.12
N VAL A 33 4.98 10.40 20.53
CA VAL A 33 5.27 11.82 20.71
C VAL A 33 4.66 12.32 22.01
N CYS A 34 5.29 13.29 22.65
CA CYS A 34 4.78 13.90 23.87
C CYS A 34 5.27 15.34 24.05
N TRP A 35 4.54 16.10 24.86
CA TRP A 35 4.86 17.47 25.23
C TRP A 35 5.56 17.51 26.58
N GLU A 36 6.71 18.17 26.69
CA GLU A 36 7.44 18.29 27.95
C GLU A 36 6.84 19.33 28.90
N ASN A 37 6.25 20.40 28.34
CA ASN A 37 5.69 21.53 29.08
C ASN A 37 4.32 22.00 28.52
N PRO A 38 3.33 21.10 28.33
CA PRO A 38 2.00 21.48 27.87
C PRO A 38 1.28 22.33 28.93
N ALA A 39 0.74 23.48 28.53
CA ALA A 39 -0.05 24.35 29.40
C ALA A 39 -1.49 24.50 28.85
N ALA A 40 -2.46 24.83 29.70
CA ALA A 40 -3.85 25.04 29.25
C ALA A 40 -3.93 26.12 28.15
N GLY A 41 -3.18 27.22 28.31
CA GLY A 41 -3.15 28.34 27.37
C GLY A 41 -2.48 28.08 26.02
N ASN A 42 -1.85 26.92 25.80
CA ASN A 42 -1.27 26.55 24.50
C ASN A 42 -1.89 25.29 23.87
N ALA A 43 -3.08 24.88 24.33
CA ALA A 43 -3.78 23.70 23.81
C ALA A 43 -4.12 23.81 22.30
N THR A 44 -4.57 24.99 21.85
CA THR A 44 -4.93 25.25 20.45
C THR A 44 -3.73 25.08 19.52
N GLN A 45 -2.56 25.60 19.90
CA GLN A 45 -1.32 25.51 19.14
C GLN A 45 -0.81 24.07 19.06
N ARG A 46 -0.91 23.29 20.15
CA ARG A 46 -0.60 21.85 20.12
C ARG A 46 -1.53 21.07 19.17
N GLN A 47 -2.79 21.46 19.08
CA GLN A 47 -3.72 20.86 18.12
C GLN A 47 -3.34 21.22 16.67
N TRP A 48 -2.97 22.47 16.39
CA TRP A 48 -2.49 22.87 15.05
C TRP A 48 -1.26 22.09 14.60
N VAL A 49 -0.28 21.85 15.49
CA VAL A 49 0.87 20.97 15.19
C VAL A 49 0.40 19.57 14.80
N ARG A 50 -0.52 18.98 15.55
CA ARG A 50 -1.07 17.66 15.24
C ARG A 50 -1.81 17.65 13.91
N ASP A 51 -2.69 18.62 13.67
CA ASP A 51 -3.44 18.75 12.41
C ASP A 51 -2.51 18.91 11.20
N ALA A 52 -1.43 19.70 11.35
CA ALA A 52 -0.42 19.92 10.32
C ALA A 52 0.34 18.64 9.97
N VAL A 53 0.73 17.84 10.96
CA VAL A 53 1.40 16.55 10.77
C VAL A 53 0.45 15.51 10.18
N THR A 54 -0.81 15.45 10.65
CA THR A 54 -1.83 14.54 10.13
C THR A 54 -2.16 14.83 8.67
N ARG A 55 -2.32 16.10 8.28
CA ARG A 55 -2.63 16.48 6.88
C ARG A 55 -1.44 16.36 5.91
N THR A 56 -0.23 16.17 6.41
CA THR A 56 1.00 16.06 5.60
C THR A 56 1.58 14.65 5.68
N TRP A 57 2.42 14.36 6.66
CA TRP A 57 3.21 13.14 6.74
C TRP A 57 2.35 11.89 6.95
N GLU A 58 1.33 11.93 7.83
CA GLU A 58 0.46 10.76 8.07
C GLU A 58 -0.50 10.50 6.90
N ALA A 59 -1.02 11.56 6.26
CA ALA A 59 -1.89 11.44 5.08
C ALA A 59 -1.17 10.85 3.87
N ASN A 60 0.16 10.99 3.78
CA ASN A 60 0.96 10.58 2.64
C ASN A 60 1.84 9.34 2.87
N SER A 61 1.82 8.74 4.08
CA SER A 61 2.60 7.54 4.39
C SER A 61 1.89 6.61 5.40
N SER A 62 2.50 5.47 5.76
CA SER A 62 2.04 4.62 6.87
C SER A 62 2.53 5.07 8.27
N VAL A 63 3.33 6.13 8.38
CA VAL A 63 3.77 6.65 9.70
C VAL A 63 2.59 7.18 10.51
N ARG A 64 2.55 6.89 11.81
CA ARG A 64 1.51 7.37 12.75
C ARG A 64 2.13 7.89 14.03
N PHE A 65 1.79 9.11 14.44
CA PHE A 65 2.25 9.73 15.67
C PHE A 65 1.23 9.55 16.79
N SER A 66 1.67 8.97 17.91
CA SER A 66 0.80 8.54 19.01
C SER A 66 1.23 9.17 20.35
N GLY A 67 0.37 9.11 21.38
CA GLY A 67 0.65 9.73 22.69
C GLY A 67 0.07 11.13 22.79
N TRP A 68 0.75 12.14 22.22
CA TRP A 68 0.35 13.57 22.18
C TRP A 68 -0.01 14.23 23.54
N GLY A 69 0.22 13.55 24.66
CA GLY A 69 0.01 14.05 26.02
C GLY A 69 1.29 14.59 26.67
N THR A 70 1.26 14.81 27.98
CA THR A 70 2.45 15.17 28.76
C THR A 70 3.48 14.03 28.72
N CYS A 71 4.76 14.36 28.55
CA CYS A 71 5.85 13.39 28.58
C CYS A 71 5.96 12.69 29.94
N PRO A 72 5.93 11.35 30.01
CA PRO A 72 6.30 10.62 31.22
C PRO A 72 7.79 10.78 31.56
N SER A 73 8.18 10.39 32.77
CA SER A 73 9.58 10.41 33.23
C SER A 73 10.51 9.54 32.37
N SER A 74 9.98 8.45 31.81
CA SER A 74 10.65 7.56 30.85
C SER A 74 10.02 7.65 29.45
N SER A 75 9.97 8.85 28.87
CA SER A 75 9.52 9.04 27.49
C SER A 75 10.42 8.33 26.48
N ASN A 76 9.78 7.57 25.59
CA ASN A 76 10.32 7.17 24.29
C ASN A 76 9.72 8.06 23.19
N GLY A 77 10.26 7.99 21.97
CA GLY A 77 9.78 8.75 20.82
C GLY A 77 10.21 10.22 20.84
N VAL A 78 9.49 11.09 20.10
CA VAL A 78 9.82 12.50 19.95
C VAL A 78 9.27 13.31 21.13
N ARG A 79 10.16 13.91 21.92
CA ARG A 79 9.81 14.80 23.03
C ARG A 79 9.85 16.24 22.56
N ILE A 80 8.70 16.91 22.63
CA ILE A 80 8.48 18.26 22.09
C ILE A 80 8.44 19.27 23.23
N ASN A 81 9.33 20.25 23.20
CA ASN A 81 9.37 21.36 24.13
C ASN A 81 8.79 22.63 23.47
N ILE A 82 7.98 23.38 24.20
CA ILE A 82 7.41 24.66 23.75
C ILE A 82 8.25 25.79 24.33
N SER A 83 8.93 26.57 23.49
CA SER A 83 9.82 27.65 23.93
C SER A 83 9.91 28.78 22.89
N ASP A 84 10.06 30.02 23.35
CA ASP A 84 10.12 31.20 22.49
C ASP A 84 11.51 31.43 21.90
N VAL A 85 11.99 30.46 21.13
CA VAL A 85 13.30 30.45 20.47
C VAL A 85 13.15 30.07 18.99
N GLY A 86 14.26 29.95 18.27
CA GLY A 86 14.25 29.30 16.95
C GLY A 86 13.81 27.84 17.08
N PRO A 87 12.76 27.39 16.37
CA PRO A 87 12.40 25.98 16.28
C PRO A 87 13.57 25.15 15.75
N HIS A 88 13.67 23.91 16.20
CA HIS A 88 14.69 22.96 15.75
C HIS A 88 14.42 21.55 16.32
N VAL A 89 15.01 20.55 15.67
CA VAL A 89 15.31 19.24 16.28
C VAL A 89 16.78 19.12 16.69
N LYS A 90 17.08 18.21 17.62
CA LYS A 90 18.46 17.92 18.07
C LYS A 90 19.16 16.79 17.29
N ALA A 91 18.42 16.04 16.47
CA ALA A 91 18.92 14.96 15.61
C ALA A 91 17.87 14.58 14.55
N LEU A 92 18.25 13.79 13.55
CA LEU A 92 17.36 13.24 12.54
C LEU A 92 16.77 11.89 12.99
N GLY A 93 15.50 11.65 12.66
CA GLY A 93 14.87 10.33 12.80
C GLY A 93 14.84 9.77 14.22
N ASN A 94 15.02 8.45 14.34
CA ASN A 94 15.01 7.66 15.57
C ASN A 94 16.10 8.06 16.57
N SER A 95 17.10 8.86 16.17
CA SER A 95 18.10 9.45 17.08
C SER A 95 17.51 10.54 18.01
N LEU A 96 16.23 10.88 17.83
CA LEU A 96 15.43 11.67 18.76
C LEU A 96 14.79 10.85 19.91
N ASN A 97 14.79 9.52 19.81
CA ASN A 97 14.06 8.63 20.72
C ASN A 97 14.38 8.90 22.21
N GLY A 98 13.40 9.45 22.94
CA GLY A 98 13.49 9.75 24.36
C GLY A 98 14.38 10.95 24.72
N ARG A 99 14.97 11.65 23.74
CA ARG A 99 15.89 12.76 23.95
C ARG A 99 15.18 14.00 24.48
N ALA A 100 15.63 14.54 25.62
CA ALA A 100 15.02 15.71 26.26
C ALA A 100 15.10 16.96 25.38
N GLN A 101 13.95 17.64 25.22
CA GLN A 101 13.72 18.69 24.21
C GLN A 101 14.24 18.26 22.83
N GLY A 102 13.94 17.02 22.41
CA GLY A 102 14.40 16.46 21.14
C GLY A 102 13.93 17.30 19.94
N MET A 103 12.72 17.84 20.04
CA MET A 103 12.18 18.90 19.20
C MET A 103 11.81 20.11 20.06
N VAL A 104 12.04 21.31 19.55
CA VAL A 104 11.60 22.58 20.15
C VAL A 104 10.72 23.32 19.15
N LEU A 105 9.52 23.71 19.58
CA LEU A 105 8.57 24.48 18.77
C LEU A 105 8.26 25.83 19.45
N ASN A 106 8.11 26.87 18.63
CA ASN A 106 7.74 28.20 19.10
C ASN A 106 6.23 28.45 18.85
N PHE A 107 5.52 28.86 19.90
CA PHE A 107 4.07 29.16 19.88
C PHE A 107 3.74 30.63 20.21
N THR A 108 4.75 31.49 20.30
CA THR A 108 4.63 32.89 20.74
C THR A 108 5.28 33.87 19.76
N PHE A 109 6.44 33.52 19.21
CA PHE A 109 7.23 34.34 18.29
C PHE A 109 7.49 35.76 18.83
N ALA A 110 7.75 35.91 20.13
CA ALA A 110 7.97 37.23 20.71
C ALA A 110 9.44 37.67 20.53
N ASN A 111 10.39 36.74 20.65
CA ASN A 111 11.83 36.98 20.49
C ASN A 111 12.41 36.46 19.16
N TRP A 112 11.76 35.49 18.50
CA TRP A 112 12.21 34.89 17.25
C TRP A 112 11.12 34.96 16.18
N SER A 113 11.49 35.42 14.98
CA SER A 113 10.59 35.74 13.85
C SER A 113 9.31 36.51 14.25
N PRO A 114 9.40 37.76 14.77
CA PRO A 114 8.23 38.47 15.33
C PRO A 114 7.06 38.73 14.37
N SER A 115 7.29 38.68 13.06
CA SER A 115 6.23 38.71 12.03
C SER A 115 5.25 37.53 12.15
N CYS A 116 5.69 36.39 12.69
CA CYS A 116 4.83 35.24 12.92
C CYS A 116 3.78 35.47 14.02
N ALA A 117 3.95 36.44 14.92
CA ALA A 117 2.95 36.76 15.93
C ALA A 117 1.61 37.20 15.30
N SER A 118 1.64 37.87 14.13
CA SER A 118 0.45 38.24 13.35
C SER A 118 -0.14 37.12 12.48
N SER A 119 0.59 36.02 12.31
CA SER A 119 0.21 34.89 11.43
C SER A 119 0.37 33.54 12.13
N LEU A 120 0.02 33.51 13.43
CA LEU A 120 0.46 32.49 14.37
C LEU A 120 0.18 31.05 13.92
N LYS A 121 -1.03 30.75 13.41
CA LYS A 121 -1.38 29.41 12.92
C LYS A 121 -0.50 29.01 11.73
N TYR A 122 -0.35 29.88 10.74
CA TYR A 122 0.45 29.59 9.55
C TYR A 122 1.89 29.24 9.92
N CYS A 123 2.52 30.03 10.80
CA CYS A 123 3.89 29.75 11.20
C CYS A 123 4.01 28.45 12.00
N ILE A 124 3.08 28.17 12.92
CA ILE A 124 3.08 26.92 13.69
C ILE A 124 2.88 25.71 12.77
N ASP A 125 1.95 25.78 11.81
CA ASP A 125 1.74 24.74 10.80
C ASP A 125 3.02 24.51 9.97
N ALA A 126 3.60 25.57 9.38
CA ALA A 126 4.73 25.45 8.46
C ALA A 126 6.00 24.95 9.15
N ILE A 127 6.27 25.41 10.39
CA ILE A 127 7.35 24.90 11.22
C ILE A 127 7.08 23.45 11.63
N ALA A 128 5.85 23.10 12.04
CA ALA A 128 5.52 21.73 12.44
C ALA A 128 5.78 20.73 11.33
N VAL A 129 5.39 21.01 10.08
CA VAL A 129 5.65 20.10 8.96
C VAL A 129 7.15 19.94 8.73
N HIS A 130 7.92 21.03 8.75
CA HIS A 130 9.38 21.00 8.58
C HIS A 130 10.10 20.20 9.69
N GLU A 131 9.86 20.52 10.96
CA GLU A 131 10.52 19.86 12.10
C GLU A 131 10.12 18.37 12.20
N PHE A 132 8.89 18.01 11.82
CA PHE A 132 8.49 16.61 11.73
C PHE A 132 9.13 15.89 10.52
N GLY A 133 9.49 16.59 9.44
CA GLY A 133 10.31 16.04 8.37
C GLY A 133 11.71 15.63 8.88
N HIS A 134 12.36 16.49 9.66
CA HIS A 134 13.59 16.11 10.35
C HIS A 134 13.38 14.98 11.35
N ALA A 135 12.29 15.01 12.12
CA ALA A 135 11.95 13.93 13.05
C ALA A 135 11.68 12.59 12.34
N LEU A 136 11.36 12.62 11.05
CA LEU A 136 11.24 11.45 10.17
C LEU A 136 12.55 11.04 9.48
N GLY A 137 13.63 11.78 9.68
CA GLY A 137 14.96 11.45 9.15
C GLY A 137 15.36 12.22 7.89
N TYR A 138 14.59 13.22 7.47
CA TYR A 138 14.91 14.01 6.28
C TYR A 138 15.88 15.14 6.60
N ALA A 139 16.93 15.25 5.80
CA ALA A 139 17.89 16.34 5.91
C ALA A 139 17.42 17.56 5.09
N HIS A 140 18.09 18.69 5.28
CA HIS A 140 17.83 19.87 4.46
C HIS A 140 18.20 19.63 2.99
N GLU A 141 17.33 20.05 2.07
CA GLU A 141 17.62 20.03 0.62
C GLU A 141 18.83 20.94 0.29
N GLN A 142 19.02 22.06 1.01
CA GLN A 142 20.22 22.88 0.83
C GLN A 142 21.52 22.26 1.39
N ASN A 143 21.48 21.08 2.03
CA ASN A 143 22.68 20.32 2.40
C ASN A 143 23.12 19.32 1.32
N ARG A 144 22.35 19.16 0.25
CA ARG A 144 22.59 18.14 -0.77
C ARG A 144 23.82 18.42 -1.63
N PRO A 145 24.53 17.37 -2.09
CA PRO A 145 25.71 17.54 -2.95
C PRO A 145 25.37 18.00 -4.38
N ASP A 146 24.14 17.76 -4.84
CA ASP A 146 23.63 18.13 -6.18
C ASP A 146 22.82 19.44 -6.19
N ARG A 147 22.82 20.17 -5.08
CA ARG A 147 22.16 21.48 -4.93
C ARG A 147 22.62 22.48 -6.01
N PRO A 148 21.72 23.16 -6.72
CA PRO A 148 22.09 24.13 -7.74
C PRO A 148 22.69 25.39 -7.12
N SER A 149 23.54 26.08 -7.87
CA SER A 149 24.20 27.34 -7.46
C SER A 149 23.24 28.52 -7.24
N THR A 150 21.99 28.41 -7.71
CA THR A 150 20.91 29.37 -7.43
C THR A 150 20.44 29.30 -5.98
N CYS A 151 20.64 28.17 -5.30
CA CYS A 151 20.37 28.03 -3.88
C CYS A 151 21.58 28.49 -3.06
N THR A 152 21.49 29.71 -2.51
CA THR A 152 22.58 30.38 -1.79
C THR A 152 22.54 30.19 -0.27
N GLU A 153 21.47 29.61 0.28
CA GLU A 153 21.39 29.33 1.72
C GLU A 153 22.54 28.43 2.19
N PRO A 154 23.12 28.68 3.38
CA PRO A 154 24.18 27.84 3.93
C PRO A 154 23.62 26.47 4.30
N ALA A 155 24.48 25.45 4.23
CA ALA A 155 24.15 24.14 4.78
C ALA A 155 23.99 24.24 6.32
N GLN A 156 22.98 23.56 6.88
CA GLN A 156 22.64 23.63 8.30
C GLN A 156 22.24 22.25 8.86
N GLY A 157 22.65 21.97 10.09
CA GLY A 157 22.33 20.69 10.77
C GLY A 157 23.09 19.50 10.18
N SER A 158 22.51 18.31 10.29
CA SER A 158 23.07 17.07 9.74
C SER A 158 22.63 16.83 8.29
N SER A 159 23.47 16.13 7.53
CA SER A 159 23.15 15.66 6.19
C SER A 159 22.63 14.22 6.21
N GLY A 160 21.91 13.81 5.16
CA GLY A 160 21.52 12.43 4.93
C GLY A 160 22.64 11.55 4.37
N ASP A 161 22.36 10.27 4.18
CA ASP A 161 23.23 9.28 3.52
C ASP A 161 22.61 8.73 2.22
N TRP A 162 21.32 8.98 1.98
CA TRP A 162 20.56 8.48 0.84
C TRP A 162 19.86 9.62 0.12
N LEU A 163 20.33 9.92 -1.09
CA LEU A 163 19.55 10.69 -2.05
C LEU A 163 18.49 9.75 -2.64
N ILE A 164 17.26 9.99 -2.26
CA ILE A 164 16.14 9.78 -3.16
C ILE A 164 16.40 10.94 -4.17
N GLY A 165 16.84 10.58 -5.38
CA GLY A 165 17.04 11.44 -6.57
C GLY A 165 17.83 12.77 -6.44
N PRO A 166 17.30 13.96 -6.84
CA PRO A 166 17.99 15.22 -7.06
C PRO A 166 17.36 16.37 -6.21
N TRP A 167 17.68 17.62 -6.47
CA TRP A 167 17.27 18.74 -5.63
C TRP A 167 15.85 19.31 -5.93
N ASP A 168 15.02 19.50 -4.89
CA ASP A 168 13.66 20.07 -5.01
C ASP A 168 13.52 21.46 -4.36
N LEU A 169 13.29 22.49 -5.19
CA LEU A 169 13.03 23.87 -4.76
C LEU A 169 11.77 23.99 -3.88
N ALA A 170 10.75 23.19 -4.15
CA ALA A 170 9.43 23.30 -3.52
C ALA A 170 9.30 22.51 -2.21
N SER A 171 10.30 21.70 -1.86
CA SER A 171 10.29 20.88 -0.65
C SER A 171 10.11 21.73 0.61
N VAL A 172 9.37 21.18 1.59
CA VAL A 172 9.28 21.73 2.94
C VAL A 172 10.65 21.76 3.64
N MET A 173 11.59 20.91 3.23
CA MET A 173 12.94 20.79 3.80
C MET A 173 13.97 21.73 3.16
N ASN A 174 13.53 22.70 2.34
CA ASN A 174 14.41 23.59 1.58
C ASN A 174 14.28 25.06 1.99
N TYR A 175 15.34 25.66 2.52
CA TYR A 175 15.33 27.10 2.87
C TYR A 175 15.50 28.04 1.67
N CYS A 176 15.89 27.52 0.50
CA CYS A 176 15.87 28.29 -0.75
C CYS A 176 14.47 28.36 -1.39
N ASN A 177 13.46 27.71 -0.80
CA ASN A 177 12.08 27.75 -1.25
C ASN A 177 11.51 29.19 -1.09
N PRO A 178 11.00 29.83 -2.16
CA PRO A 178 10.42 31.17 -2.07
C PRO A 178 9.12 31.22 -1.25
N ALA A 179 8.44 30.08 -1.09
CA ALA A 179 7.40 29.90 -0.08
C ALA A 179 8.05 29.31 1.18
N TRP A 180 7.99 30.05 2.30
CA TRP A 180 8.68 29.65 3.52
C TRP A 180 8.19 28.29 4.01
N ASN A 181 9.08 27.29 4.02
CA ASN A 181 8.77 25.88 4.27
C ASN A 181 7.58 25.37 3.44
N GLY A 182 7.49 25.74 2.15
CA GLY A 182 6.43 25.28 1.24
C GLY A 182 5.01 25.67 1.65
N ASP A 183 4.85 26.78 2.39
CA ASP A 183 3.60 27.16 3.08
C ASP A 183 3.05 26.08 4.03
N GLY A 184 3.93 25.22 4.55
CA GLY A 184 3.58 24.06 5.36
C GLY A 184 2.87 22.98 4.55
N ASN A 185 3.24 22.78 3.29
CA ASN A 185 2.75 21.70 2.44
C ASN A 185 3.91 20.89 1.90
N LEU A 186 3.68 19.59 1.70
CA LEU A 186 4.66 18.70 1.10
C LEU A 186 4.65 18.90 -0.42
N SER A 187 5.84 18.94 -1.02
CA SER A 187 5.97 18.83 -2.47
C SER A 187 5.61 17.41 -2.96
N ALA A 188 5.51 17.23 -4.28
CA ALA A 188 5.35 15.88 -4.87
C ALA A 188 6.49 14.95 -4.45
N THR A 189 7.70 15.50 -4.36
CA THR A 189 8.94 14.84 -3.98
C THR A 189 8.97 14.46 -2.50
N ASP A 190 8.56 15.36 -1.60
CA ASP A 190 8.41 15.09 -0.17
C ASP A 190 7.42 13.92 0.07
N ILE A 191 6.28 13.94 -0.64
CA ILE A 191 5.25 12.88 -0.60
C ILE A 191 5.82 11.55 -1.07
N GLN A 192 6.61 11.55 -2.14
CA GLN A 192 7.21 10.35 -2.70
C GLN A 192 8.30 9.77 -1.79
N GLY A 193 9.17 10.63 -1.25
CA GLY A 193 10.16 10.27 -0.25
C GLY A 193 9.52 9.63 0.99
N ALA A 194 8.41 10.19 1.47
CA ALA A 194 7.63 9.62 2.57
C ALA A 194 7.05 8.22 2.25
N LYS A 195 6.55 7.99 1.04
CA LYS A 195 6.05 6.67 0.61
C LYS A 195 7.15 5.62 0.52
N ILE A 196 8.35 5.98 0.07
CA ILE A 196 9.47 5.03 -0.13
C ILE A 196 10.19 4.73 1.19
N THR A 197 10.20 5.67 2.14
CA THR A 197 10.81 5.49 3.46
C THR A 197 9.87 4.84 4.48
N TYR A 198 8.58 5.18 4.43
CA TYR A 198 7.58 4.81 5.45
C TYR A 198 6.33 4.12 4.89
N GLY A 199 6.36 3.72 3.62
CA GLY A 199 5.27 2.99 2.98
C GLY A 199 4.08 3.88 2.67
N ILE A 200 3.18 3.37 1.83
CA ILE A 200 1.95 4.08 1.46
C ILE A 200 0.92 4.12 2.60
N PRO A 201 0.00 5.10 2.63
CA PRO A 201 -1.06 5.15 3.63
C PRO A 201 -2.11 4.06 3.38
N TRP A 202 -2.53 3.39 4.46
CA TRP A 202 -3.59 2.37 4.46
C TRP A 202 -4.77 2.80 5.35
N GLN A 203 -6.00 2.64 4.87
CA GLN A 203 -7.21 2.78 5.68
C GLN A 203 -7.76 1.40 6.08
N SER A 204 -8.40 1.32 7.24
CA SER A 204 -9.11 0.12 7.70
C SER A 204 -10.59 0.25 7.33
N LEU A 205 -11.12 -0.76 6.66
CA LEU A 205 -12.56 -0.92 6.37
C LEU A 205 -13.27 -1.80 7.43
N GLY A 206 -12.55 -2.19 8.48
CA GLY A 206 -13.07 -3.04 9.57
C GLY A 206 -13.25 -4.50 9.15
N GLY A 207 -14.24 -5.16 9.76
CA GLY A 207 -14.51 -6.59 9.57
C GLY A 207 -13.68 -7.50 10.48
N GLY A 208 -13.84 -8.82 10.27
CA GLY A 208 -13.07 -9.88 10.95
C GLY A 208 -12.83 -11.03 9.97
N LEU A 209 -11.68 -10.99 9.31
CA LEU A 209 -11.36 -11.82 8.14
C LEU A 209 -10.58 -13.10 8.50
N SER A 210 -10.95 -14.21 7.88
CA SER A 210 -10.24 -15.51 7.97
C SER A 210 -9.54 -15.92 6.66
N SER A 211 -9.51 -15.03 5.67
CA SER A 211 -8.92 -15.20 4.34
C SER A 211 -8.23 -13.90 3.88
N GLY A 212 -7.54 -13.95 2.74
CA GLY A 212 -7.38 -12.79 1.87
C GLY A 212 -8.72 -12.30 1.27
N PRO A 213 -8.76 -11.05 0.77
CA PRO A 213 -9.90 -10.54 0.05
C PRO A 213 -9.93 -11.02 -1.41
N ALA A 214 -11.07 -10.85 -2.07
CA ALA A 214 -11.17 -10.75 -3.51
C ALA A 214 -11.90 -9.46 -3.90
N ALA A 215 -11.43 -8.75 -4.91
CA ALA A 215 -11.97 -7.46 -5.35
C ALA A 215 -12.38 -7.53 -6.81
N ALA A 216 -13.59 -7.06 -7.12
CA ALA A 216 -14.08 -6.91 -8.48
C ALA A 216 -14.61 -5.50 -8.73
N SER A 217 -14.66 -5.10 -9.99
CA SER A 217 -15.41 -3.93 -10.46
C SER A 217 -16.11 -4.25 -11.77
N TRP A 218 -17.34 -3.78 -11.91
CA TRP A 218 -18.10 -3.80 -13.17
C TRP A 218 -18.24 -2.41 -13.81
N GLY A 219 -17.60 -1.36 -13.25
CA GLY A 219 -17.72 0.00 -13.79
C GLY A 219 -17.11 1.09 -12.91
N ALA A 220 -17.00 2.30 -13.45
CA ALA A 220 -16.37 3.42 -12.75
C ALA A 220 -17.07 3.77 -11.43
N ASN A 221 -16.29 4.12 -10.40
CA ASN A 221 -16.75 4.35 -9.02
C ASN A 221 -17.48 3.16 -8.36
N ARG A 222 -17.28 1.93 -8.87
CA ARG A 222 -17.79 0.70 -8.27
C ARG A 222 -16.65 -0.23 -7.90
N LEU A 223 -16.67 -0.71 -6.66
CA LEU A 223 -15.85 -1.84 -6.18
C LEU A 223 -16.73 -2.75 -5.34
N ASP A 224 -16.46 -4.03 -5.40
CA ASP A 224 -17.12 -5.09 -4.64
C ASP A 224 -16.03 -5.97 -4.04
N VAL A 225 -15.92 -6.01 -2.70
CA VAL A 225 -14.86 -6.72 -1.98
C VAL A 225 -15.45 -7.85 -1.14
N PHE A 226 -15.00 -9.06 -1.46
CA PHE A 226 -15.45 -10.33 -0.93
C PHE A 226 -14.40 -10.90 0.01
N VAL A 227 -14.82 -11.41 1.16
CA VAL A 227 -13.91 -11.96 2.18
C VAL A 227 -14.56 -13.16 2.85
N ARG A 228 -13.76 -14.07 3.41
CA ARG A 228 -14.27 -15.10 4.32
C ARG A 228 -14.28 -14.56 5.75
N GLY A 229 -15.40 -14.67 6.44
CA GLY A 229 -15.53 -14.33 7.86
C GLY A 229 -14.90 -15.36 8.79
N LEU A 230 -14.78 -15.05 10.09
CA LEU A 230 -14.29 -15.99 11.12
C LEU A 230 -15.17 -17.25 11.27
N ASP A 231 -16.40 -17.20 10.79
CA ASP A 231 -17.38 -18.30 10.74
C ASP A 231 -17.26 -19.17 9.46
N ASN A 232 -16.29 -18.88 8.59
CA ASN A 232 -16.07 -19.48 7.27
C ASN A 232 -17.15 -19.19 6.22
N GLN A 233 -18.05 -18.23 6.45
CA GLN A 233 -19.01 -17.77 5.43
C GLN A 233 -18.42 -16.66 4.57
N LEU A 234 -18.97 -16.45 3.37
CA LEU A 234 -18.57 -15.33 2.51
C LEU A 234 -19.29 -14.04 2.96
N TYR A 235 -18.54 -12.96 3.13
CA TYR A 235 -19.03 -11.62 3.36
C TYR A 235 -18.63 -10.70 2.20
N HIS A 236 -19.43 -9.67 1.95
CA HIS A 236 -19.23 -8.72 0.87
C HIS A 236 -19.49 -7.28 1.32
N GLN A 237 -18.64 -6.34 0.89
CA GLN A 237 -18.81 -4.90 1.07
C GLN A 237 -18.56 -4.18 -0.26
N ALA A 238 -19.37 -3.18 -0.60
CA ALA A 238 -19.27 -2.48 -1.88
C ALA A 238 -19.11 -0.97 -1.75
N TRP A 239 -18.32 -0.36 -2.64
CA TRP A 239 -18.20 1.08 -2.83
C TRP A 239 -19.12 1.55 -3.95
N ALA A 240 -19.81 2.67 -3.76
CA ALA A 240 -20.70 3.27 -4.76
C ALA A 240 -20.52 4.80 -4.86
N GLY A 241 -19.27 5.27 -4.96
CA GLY A 241 -18.92 6.67 -5.21
C GLY A 241 -18.97 7.62 -3.99
N ALA A 242 -19.82 7.33 -2.99
CA ALA A 242 -19.98 8.18 -1.80
C ALA A 242 -19.55 7.53 -0.47
N GLY A 243 -19.32 6.22 -0.47
CA GLY A 243 -19.02 5.45 0.73
C GLY A 243 -19.02 3.94 0.48
N TRP A 244 -18.49 3.19 1.44
CA TRP A 244 -18.61 1.74 1.51
C TRP A 244 -19.94 1.35 2.18
N SER A 245 -20.55 0.24 1.74
CA SER A 245 -21.73 -0.35 2.39
C SER A 245 -21.38 -0.94 3.77
N GLY A 246 -22.39 -1.47 4.49
CA GLY A 246 -22.13 -2.48 5.52
C GLY A 246 -21.69 -3.82 4.92
N TRP A 247 -21.19 -4.72 5.76
CA TRP A 247 -20.89 -6.11 5.38
C TRP A 247 -22.17 -6.92 5.20
N GLY A 248 -22.43 -7.40 3.99
CA GLY A 248 -23.51 -8.33 3.66
C GLY A 248 -23.05 -9.79 3.75
N LEU A 249 -23.87 -10.67 4.33
CA LEU A 249 -23.60 -12.10 4.43
C LEU A 249 -24.09 -12.87 3.20
N HIS A 250 -23.26 -13.78 2.70
CA HIS A 250 -23.60 -14.80 1.72
C HIS A 250 -23.37 -16.20 2.33
N THR A 251 -24.47 -16.88 2.66
CA THR A 251 -24.42 -18.21 3.27
C THR A 251 -23.75 -19.24 2.36
N GLY A 252 -23.02 -20.18 2.97
CA GLY A 252 -22.20 -21.19 2.30
C GLY A 252 -20.78 -21.19 2.86
N VAL A 253 -20.31 -22.36 3.30
CA VAL A 253 -18.97 -22.51 3.91
C VAL A 253 -17.92 -22.64 2.81
N ILE A 254 -16.89 -21.80 2.88
CA ILE A 254 -15.77 -21.79 1.94
C ILE A 254 -14.42 -22.04 2.64
N THR A 255 -13.47 -22.67 1.94
CA THR A 255 -12.22 -23.22 2.51
C THR A 255 -10.95 -22.65 1.86
N SER A 256 -11.07 -21.56 1.12
CA SER A 256 -9.98 -20.81 0.51
C SER A 256 -10.21 -19.31 0.63
N ASP A 257 -9.24 -18.53 0.18
CA ASP A 257 -9.49 -17.16 -0.26
C ASP A 257 -10.50 -17.20 -1.44
N PRO A 258 -11.44 -16.25 -1.54
CA PRO A 258 -12.32 -16.14 -2.71
C PRO A 258 -11.53 -15.61 -3.92
N ALA A 259 -12.14 -15.68 -5.11
CA ALA A 259 -11.73 -14.90 -6.27
C ALA A 259 -12.99 -14.31 -6.93
N ALA A 260 -12.92 -13.06 -7.40
CA ALA A 260 -14.07 -12.35 -7.95
C ALA A 260 -13.69 -11.64 -9.26
N VAL A 261 -14.63 -11.57 -10.21
CA VAL A 261 -14.43 -10.86 -11.47
C VAL A 261 -15.73 -10.26 -11.99
N SER A 262 -15.63 -9.27 -12.87
CA SER A 262 -16.72 -8.87 -13.74
C SER A 262 -16.33 -9.04 -15.20
N TRP A 263 -17.29 -9.41 -16.03
CA TRP A 263 -17.20 -9.37 -17.50
C TRP A 263 -18.13 -8.33 -18.14
N GLY A 264 -18.85 -7.54 -17.34
CA GLY A 264 -19.80 -6.54 -17.84
C GLY A 264 -20.59 -5.83 -16.75
N SER A 265 -21.23 -4.71 -17.11
CA SER A 265 -22.01 -3.89 -16.18
C SER A 265 -23.06 -4.69 -15.41
N ASN A 266 -23.19 -4.42 -14.11
CA ASN A 266 -24.09 -5.13 -13.18
C ASN A 266 -23.85 -6.65 -13.07
N ARG A 267 -22.68 -7.16 -13.46
CA ARG A 267 -22.31 -8.57 -13.33
C ARG A 267 -21.11 -8.75 -12.42
N ILE A 268 -21.19 -9.70 -11.50
CA ILE A 268 -20.05 -10.22 -10.74
C ILE A 268 -20.18 -11.74 -10.64
N ASP A 269 -19.08 -12.45 -10.85
CA ASP A 269 -18.94 -13.89 -10.66
C ASP A 269 -17.88 -14.13 -9.56
N VAL A 270 -18.21 -14.92 -8.53
CA VAL A 270 -17.37 -15.20 -7.36
C VAL A 270 -17.15 -16.70 -7.22
N PHE A 271 -15.89 -17.08 -7.08
CA PHE A 271 -15.43 -18.45 -6.93
C PHE A 271 -14.75 -18.64 -5.58
N ALA A 272 -14.86 -19.85 -5.02
CA ALA A 272 -14.14 -20.26 -3.81
C ALA A 272 -14.08 -21.78 -3.73
N ARG A 273 -13.17 -22.34 -2.93
CA ARG A 273 -13.14 -23.79 -2.69
C ARG A 273 -14.19 -24.21 -1.65
N GLY A 274 -14.90 -25.30 -1.91
CA GLY A 274 -15.84 -25.93 -0.98
C GLY A 274 -15.18 -26.78 0.11
N THR A 275 -15.97 -27.37 1.00
CA THR A 275 -15.50 -28.31 2.04
C THR A 275 -15.11 -29.69 1.49
N ASP A 276 -15.56 -30.00 0.28
CA ASP A 276 -15.24 -31.21 -0.50
C ASP A 276 -14.05 -30.99 -1.47
N ASN A 277 -13.35 -29.86 -1.34
CA ASN A 277 -12.33 -29.36 -2.26
C ASN A 277 -12.79 -29.10 -3.71
N SER A 278 -14.10 -29.10 -3.98
CA SER A 278 -14.62 -28.71 -5.30
C SER A 278 -14.58 -27.19 -5.50
N MET A 279 -14.62 -26.75 -6.75
CA MET A 279 -14.72 -25.34 -7.09
C MET A 279 -16.18 -24.89 -7.00
N LEU A 280 -16.51 -24.02 -6.04
CA LEU A 280 -17.83 -23.41 -5.92
C LEU A 280 -17.91 -22.11 -6.72
N HIS A 281 -19.08 -21.85 -7.29
CA HIS A 281 -19.40 -20.64 -8.04
C HIS A 281 -20.72 -20.03 -7.57
N LYS A 282 -20.76 -18.70 -7.46
CA LYS A 282 -21.91 -17.87 -7.14
C LYS A 282 -21.82 -16.57 -7.95
N ALA A 283 -22.94 -16.04 -8.43
CA ALA A 283 -22.92 -14.83 -9.25
C ALA A 283 -24.08 -13.87 -8.99
N TRP A 284 -23.83 -12.59 -9.25
CA TRP A 284 -24.80 -11.50 -9.29
C TRP A 284 -25.25 -11.27 -10.74
N ASP A 285 -26.56 -11.20 -10.99
CA ASP A 285 -27.15 -11.02 -12.33
C ASP A 285 -27.65 -9.59 -12.63
N GLY A 286 -27.42 -8.65 -11.70
CA GLY A 286 -27.96 -7.29 -11.74
C GLY A 286 -29.22 -7.09 -10.89
N SER A 287 -29.88 -8.18 -10.46
CA SER A 287 -31.08 -8.16 -9.62
C SER A 287 -30.95 -9.03 -8.36
N SER A 288 -30.25 -10.16 -8.46
CA SER A 288 -30.15 -11.17 -7.41
C SER A 288 -28.79 -11.88 -7.41
N TRP A 289 -28.44 -12.45 -6.25
CA TRP A 289 -27.33 -13.39 -6.12
C TRP A 289 -27.85 -14.82 -6.27
N SER A 290 -27.22 -15.62 -7.13
CA SER A 290 -27.52 -17.05 -7.25
C SER A 290 -27.25 -17.79 -5.93
N ALA A 291 -27.77 -19.02 -5.80
CA ALA A 291 -27.20 -19.97 -4.86
C ALA A 291 -25.74 -20.31 -5.24
N TRP A 292 -24.97 -20.86 -4.29
CA TRP A 292 -23.72 -21.54 -4.63
C TRP A 292 -24.02 -22.83 -5.40
N TYR A 293 -23.22 -23.12 -6.41
CA TYR A 293 -23.20 -24.41 -7.08
C TYR A 293 -21.76 -24.87 -7.33
N SER A 294 -21.54 -26.19 -7.38
CA SER A 294 -20.22 -26.77 -7.63
C SER A 294 -19.96 -26.95 -9.12
N GLN A 295 -18.75 -26.61 -9.55
CA GLN A 295 -18.17 -26.93 -10.85
C GLN A 295 -17.36 -28.26 -10.82
N GLY A 296 -17.45 -28.99 -9.71
CA GLY A 296 -16.66 -30.20 -9.46
C GLY A 296 -15.16 -29.92 -9.31
N GLY A 297 -14.36 -30.88 -9.76
CA GLY A 297 -12.91 -30.87 -9.59
C GLY A 297 -12.47 -31.21 -8.15
N GLY A 298 -11.18 -31.05 -7.87
CA GLY A 298 -10.58 -31.28 -6.56
C GLY A 298 -9.29 -30.47 -6.45
N PHE A 299 -9.29 -29.47 -5.56
CA PHE A 299 -8.29 -28.41 -5.56
C PHE A 299 -7.56 -28.25 -4.21
N ASN A 300 -6.25 -28.05 -4.27
CA ASN A 300 -5.42 -27.72 -3.10
C ASN A 300 -5.40 -26.22 -2.80
N SER A 301 -5.69 -25.37 -3.79
CA SER A 301 -5.69 -23.91 -3.69
C SER A 301 -7.08 -23.27 -3.67
N GLY A 302 -7.14 -21.98 -3.41
CA GLY A 302 -8.22 -21.12 -3.90
C GLY A 302 -8.20 -20.91 -5.43
N PRO A 303 -9.26 -20.32 -5.99
CA PRO A 303 -9.35 -20.00 -7.40
C PRO A 303 -8.50 -18.78 -7.80
N ALA A 304 -8.23 -18.69 -9.11
CA ALA A 304 -8.19 -17.39 -9.79
C ALA A 304 -9.26 -17.37 -10.87
N VAL A 305 -9.70 -16.18 -11.26
CA VAL A 305 -10.61 -16.02 -12.40
C VAL A 305 -10.29 -14.74 -13.17
N ALA A 306 -10.31 -14.83 -14.50
CA ALA A 306 -10.17 -13.70 -15.40
C ALA A 306 -11.33 -13.64 -16.40
N SER A 307 -11.55 -12.46 -16.97
CA SER A 307 -12.38 -12.27 -18.15
C SER A 307 -11.66 -11.39 -19.15
N TRP A 308 -11.68 -11.79 -20.42
CA TRP A 308 -11.15 -11.02 -21.56
C TRP A 308 -12.25 -10.44 -22.46
N GLY A 309 -13.53 -10.59 -22.08
CA GLY A 309 -14.66 -10.13 -22.89
C GLY A 309 -16.02 -10.46 -22.28
N ALA A 310 -17.07 -9.81 -22.79
CA ALA A 310 -18.42 -10.03 -22.32
C ALA A 310 -18.87 -11.50 -22.48
N ASN A 311 -19.58 -12.01 -21.46
CA ASN A 311 -20.08 -13.38 -21.38
C ASN A 311 -18.97 -14.46 -21.47
N ARG A 312 -17.75 -14.12 -21.01
CA ARG A 312 -16.59 -15.02 -20.94
C ARG A 312 -15.97 -15.00 -19.55
N LEU A 313 -15.70 -16.18 -19.01
CA LEU A 313 -14.92 -16.41 -17.80
C LEU A 313 -13.88 -17.49 -18.08
N ASP A 314 -12.72 -17.36 -17.46
CA ASP A 314 -11.65 -18.34 -17.42
C ASP A 314 -11.23 -18.52 -15.95
N VAL A 315 -11.51 -19.69 -15.39
CA VAL A 315 -11.31 -20.03 -13.97
C VAL A 315 -10.14 -21.00 -13.86
N PHE A 316 -9.28 -20.79 -12.86
CA PHE A 316 -8.06 -21.54 -12.64
C PHE A 316 -7.98 -22.02 -11.19
N GLY A 317 -7.33 -23.16 -10.96
CA GLY A 317 -7.06 -23.67 -9.62
C GLY A 317 -6.00 -24.76 -9.64
N GLN A 318 -5.23 -24.90 -8.57
CA GLN A 318 -4.24 -25.95 -8.41
C GLN A 318 -4.92 -27.26 -8.00
N GLY A 319 -4.72 -28.31 -8.79
CA GLY A 319 -5.23 -29.65 -8.52
C GLY A 319 -4.49 -30.36 -7.37
N LEU A 320 -5.01 -31.52 -6.95
CA LEU A 320 -4.41 -32.33 -5.90
C LEU A 320 -3.00 -32.87 -6.24
N ASP A 321 -2.65 -32.89 -7.53
CA ASP A 321 -1.35 -33.28 -8.10
C ASP A 321 -0.36 -32.10 -8.24
N ASN A 322 -0.74 -30.92 -7.74
CA ASN A 322 -0.03 -29.64 -7.83
C ASN A 322 0.06 -29.03 -9.25
N GLN A 323 -0.59 -29.62 -10.26
CA GLN A 323 -0.71 -29.01 -11.59
C GLN A 323 -1.77 -27.91 -11.58
N LEU A 324 -1.63 -26.93 -12.48
CA LEU A 324 -2.69 -25.94 -12.68
C LEU A 324 -3.78 -26.50 -13.60
N TYR A 325 -5.04 -26.34 -13.22
CA TYR A 325 -6.20 -26.68 -14.04
C TYR A 325 -6.97 -25.42 -14.44
N HIS A 326 -7.65 -25.49 -15.57
CA HIS A 326 -8.44 -24.43 -16.18
C HIS A 326 -9.80 -24.93 -16.66
N GLN A 327 -10.83 -24.11 -16.50
CA GLN A 327 -12.16 -24.28 -17.07
C GLN A 327 -12.67 -22.93 -17.57
N ALA A 328 -13.46 -22.92 -18.64
CA ALA A 328 -13.99 -21.67 -19.20
C ALA A 328 -15.50 -21.70 -19.40
N TRP A 329 -16.13 -20.55 -19.21
CA TRP A 329 -17.49 -20.27 -19.65
C TRP A 329 -17.45 -19.73 -21.08
N THR A 330 -18.16 -20.37 -22.00
CA THR A 330 -18.18 -20.00 -23.44
C THR A 330 -19.38 -19.15 -23.84
N GLY A 331 -20.14 -18.65 -22.87
CA GLY A 331 -21.41 -17.97 -23.10
C GLY A 331 -22.62 -18.89 -23.28
N SER A 332 -22.39 -20.19 -23.49
CA SER A 332 -23.41 -21.24 -23.64
C SER A 332 -23.25 -22.40 -22.66
N GLY A 333 -22.08 -22.57 -22.06
CA GLY A 333 -21.78 -23.64 -21.11
C GLY A 333 -20.38 -23.52 -20.53
N TRP A 334 -20.09 -24.37 -19.53
CA TRP A 334 -18.73 -24.58 -19.03
C TRP A 334 -18.04 -25.68 -19.82
N THR A 335 -16.74 -25.51 -20.11
CA THR A 335 -15.90 -26.59 -20.66
C THR A 335 -15.67 -27.69 -19.61
N SER A 336 -15.05 -28.80 -19.98
CA SER A 336 -14.39 -29.65 -18.98
C SER A 336 -13.16 -28.94 -18.39
N TRP A 337 -12.74 -29.36 -17.20
CA TRP A 337 -11.44 -29.00 -16.64
C TRP A 337 -10.31 -29.56 -17.52
N ALA A 338 -9.29 -28.75 -17.81
CA ALA A 338 -8.11 -29.12 -18.59
C ALA A 338 -6.83 -28.72 -17.84
N VAL A 339 -5.75 -29.50 -18.00
CA VAL A 339 -4.46 -29.23 -17.37
C VAL A 339 -3.72 -28.13 -18.15
N ILE A 340 -3.20 -27.15 -17.42
CA ILE A 340 -2.17 -26.22 -17.88
C ILE A 340 -0.82 -26.71 -17.32
N PRO A 341 0.12 -27.19 -18.16
CA PRO A 341 1.36 -27.78 -17.66
C PRO A 341 2.21 -26.81 -16.81
N GLY A 342 2.59 -27.27 -15.62
CA GLY A 342 3.51 -26.61 -14.70
C GLY A 342 3.09 -26.78 -13.25
N VAL A 343 4.07 -27.04 -12.39
CA VAL A 343 3.88 -27.16 -10.94
C VAL A 343 3.97 -25.78 -10.31
N VAL A 344 2.98 -25.45 -9.48
CA VAL A 344 2.93 -24.21 -8.69
C VAL A 344 2.86 -24.54 -7.18
N THR A 345 2.86 -23.54 -6.29
CA THR A 345 2.86 -23.75 -4.83
C THR A 345 2.02 -22.71 -4.07
N SER A 346 1.03 -22.13 -4.74
CA SER A 346 0.07 -21.18 -4.18
C SER A 346 -1.22 -21.21 -5.00
N ASP A 347 -2.24 -20.55 -4.47
CA ASP A 347 -3.33 -20.01 -5.27
C ASP A 347 -2.74 -19.23 -6.47
N PRO A 348 -3.29 -19.41 -7.68
CA PRO A 348 -2.91 -18.60 -8.83
C PRO A 348 -3.48 -17.18 -8.70
N ALA A 349 -2.99 -16.27 -9.53
CA ALA A 349 -3.70 -15.07 -9.93
C ALA A 349 -3.88 -15.08 -11.46
N ALA A 350 -4.98 -14.53 -11.95
CA ALA A 350 -5.32 -14.50 -13.36
C ALA A 350 -5.88 -13.12 -13.73
N VAL A 351 -5.42 -12.56 -14.84
CA VAL A 351 -5.82 -11.23 -15.29
C VAL A 351 -5.87 -11.18 -16.82
N SER A 352 -6.65 -10.25 -17.36
CA SER A 352 -6.63 -9.92 -18.78
C SER A 352 -6.55 -8.40 -18.98
N TRP A 353 -5.81 -8.00 -20.01
CA TRP A 353 -5.79 -6.63 -20.52
C TRP A 353 -6.45 -6.49 -21.90
N GLY A 354 -7.02 -7.56 -22.46
CA GLY A 354 -7.68 -7.52 -23.77
C GLY A 354 -8.09 -8.88 -24.34
N PRO A 355 -8.83 -8.88 -25.47
CA PRO A 355 -9.40 -10.10 -26.04
C PRO A 355 -8.34 -11.17 -26.37
N ASN A 356 -8.69 -12.44 -26.14
CA ASN A 356 -7.81 -13.59 -26.34
C ASN A 356 -6.47 -13.54 -25.56
N ARG A 357 -6.38 -12.74 -24.49
CA ARG A 357 -5.21 -12.65 -23.62
C ARG A 357 -5.58 -12.95 -22.18
N ILE A 358 -4.80 -13.82 -21.55
CA ILE A 358 -4.81 -14.06 -20.10
C ILE A 358 -3.35 -14.13 -19.65
N ASP A 359 -3.03 -13.44 -18.56
CA ASP A 359 -1.78 -13.55 -17.83
C ASP A 359 -2.05 -14.27 -16.51
N LEU A 360 -1.23 -15.27 -16.22
CA LEU A 360 -1.27 -16.10 -15.03
C LEU A 360 -0.02 -15.90 -14.20
N PHE A 361 -0.21 -15.78 -12.89
CA PHE A 361 0.86 -15.71 -11.91
C PHE A 361 0.65 -16.77 -10.84
N ALA A 362 1.74 -17.34 -10.32
CA ALA A 362 1.68 -18.27 -9.19
C ALA A 362 3.06 -18.36 -8.53
N LYS A 363 3.13 -18.84 -7.28
CA LYS A 363 4.40 -19.02 -6.57
C LYS A 363 5.12 -20.31 -6.99
N GLY A 364 6.38 -20.20 -7.39
CA GLY A 364 7.28 -21.33 -7.66
C GLY A 364 7.76 -22.03 -6.37
N SER A 365 8.41 -23.18 -6.52
CA SER A 365 8.95 -23.95 -5.38
C SER A 365 10.11 -23.26 -4.65
N ASP A 366 10.74 -22.27 -5.29
CA ASP A 366 11.76 -21.38 -4.73
C ASP A 366 11.16 -20.15 -4.00
N ASN A 367 9.84 -20.04 -3.94
CA ASN A 367 9.07 -18.89 -3.48
C ASN A 367 9.20 -17.62 -4.35
N SER A 368 9.79 -17.70 -5.55
CA SER A 368 9.64 -16.65 -6.56
C SER A 368 8.22 -16.64 -7.14
N PHE A 369 7.79 -15.53 -7.72
CA PHE A 369 6.58 -15.56 -8.56
C PHE A 369 6.93 -15.91 -10.00
N LEU A 370 6.12 -16.79 -10.58
CA LEU A 370 6.20 -17.22 -11.97
C LEU A 370 5.11 -16.52 -12.78
N HIS A 371 5.38 -16.25 -14.05
CA HIS A 371 4.47 -15.65 -15.03
C HIS A 371 4.34 -16.56 -16.26
N LYS A 372 3.11 -16.70 -16.77
CA LYS A 372 2.76 -17.43 -17.99
C LYS A 372 1.57 -16.73 -18.64
N TYR A 373 1.46 -16.74 -19.97
CA TYR A 373 0.37 -16.07 -20.65
C TYR A 373 -0.18 -16.85 -21.84
N TRP A 374 -1.47 -16.66 -22.11
CA TRP A 374 -2.17 -17.13 -23.31
C TRP A 374 -2.14 -16.01 -24.37
N ASN A 375 -1.70 -16.33 -25.59
CA ASN A 375 -1.56 -15.34 -26.68
C ASN A 375 -2.66 -15.42 -27.76
N GLY A 376 -3.74 -16.16 -27.50
CA GLY A 376 -4.80 -16.45 -28.46
C GLY A 376 -4.63 -17.76 -29.23
N THR A 377 -3.44 -18.38 -29.22
CA THR A 377 -3.17 -19.66 -29.90
C THR A 377 -2.47 -20.69 -29.03
N ALA A 378 -1.61 -20.26 -28.11
CA ALA A 378 -0.85 -21.11 -27.21
C ALA A 378 -0.58 -20.41 -25.86
N TRP A 379 -0.29 -21.24 -24.85
CA TRP A 379 0.32 -20.77 -23.60
C TRP A 379 1.83 -20.65 -23.77
N SER A 380 2.43 -19.59 -23.22
CA SER A 380 3.88 -19.44 -23.09
C SER A 380 4.51 -20.52 -22.19
N ALA A 381 5.83 -20.59 -22.15
CA ALA A 381 6.52 -21.21 -21.01
C ALA A 381 6.26 -20.39 -19.72
N TRP A 382 6.49 -20.99 -18.55
CA TRP A 382 6.60 -20.25 -17.30
C TRP A 382 7.97 -19.54 -17.26
N GLY A 383 7.99 -18.26 -16.90
CA GLY A 383 9.20 -17.50 -16.57
C GLY A 383 9.16 -17.01 -15.13
N SER A 384 10.28 -16.95 -14.43
CA SER A 384 10.33 -16.36 -13.07
C SER A 384 10.45 -14.84 -13.14
N LEU A 385 9.73 -14.16 -12.25
CA LEU A 385 9.85 -12.74 -11.94
C LEU A 385 10.78 -12.49 -10.74
N GLY A 386 11.41 -13.54 -10.19
CA GLY A 386 12.20 -13.46 -8.96
C GLY A 386 11.38 -13.12 -7.72
N GLY A 387 12.05 -12.50 -6.74
CA GLY A 387 11.48 -12.20 -5.42
C GLY A 387 11.39 -13.42 -4.50
N SER A 388 10.88 -13.21 -3.28
CA SER A 388 10.67 -14.26 -2.28
C SER A 388 9.39 -13.96 -1.50
N PHE A 389 8.33 -14.71 -1.79
CA PHE A 389 6.96 -14.39 -1.37
C PHE A 389 6.40 -15.38 -0.37
N THR A 390 5.60 -14.86 0.56
CA THR A 390 4.92 -15.60 1.64
C THR A 390 3.40 -15.60 1.48
N SER A 391 2.89 -15.24 0.29
CA SER A 391 1.49 -15.33 -0.11
C SER A 391 1.35 -15.85 -1.54
N ALA A 392 0.11 -16.07 -1.97
CA ALA A 392 -0.23 -16.06 -3.39
C ALA A 392 -0.01 -14.66 -4.00
N PRO A 393 0.18 -14.56 -5.33
CA PRO A 393 0.13 -13.29 -6.04
C PRO A 393 -1.31 -12.75 -6.11
N ALA A 394 -1.43 -11.46 -6.42
CA ALA A 394 -2.62 -10.86 -7.03
C ALA A 394 -2.21 -10.06 -8.25
N ALA A 395 -3.08 -9.88 -9.24
CA ALA A 395 -2.72 -9.22 -10.49
C ALA A 395 -3.86 -8.38 -11.08
N VAL A 396 -3.53 -7.21 -11.62
CA VAL A 396 -4.50 -6.27 -12.21
C VAL A 396 -4.00 -5.74 -13.55
N SER A 397 -4.95 -5.34 -14.40
CA SER A 397 -4.71 -4.60 -15.63
C SER A 397 -5.27 -3.18 -15.49
N ARG A 398 -4.41 -2.17 -15.54
CA ARG A 398 -4.83 -0.75 -15.64
C ARG A 398 -5.20 -0.31 -17.05
N GLY A 399 -4.92 -1.13 -18.06
CA GLY A 399 -5.12 -0.82 -19.47
C GLY A 399 -4.47 -1.85 -20.38
N VAL A 400 -4.69 -1.71 -21.69
CA VAL A 400 -4.11 -2.60 -22.71
C VAL A 400 -2.59 -2.67 -22.58
N ASN A 401 -2.06 -3.88 -22.42
CA ASN A 401 -0.62 -4.16 -22.24
C ASN A 401 0.02 -3.46 -21.02
N GLN A 402 -0.77 -3.18 -19.96
CA GLN A 402 -0.28 -2.67 -18.66
C GLN A 402 -0.75 -3.61 -17.56
N LEU A 403 0.20 -4.17 -16.80
CA LEU A 403 -0.08 -5.13 -15.72
C LEU A 403 0.72 -4.78 -14.47
N GLU A 404 0.11 -5.00 -13.31
CA GLU A 404 0.79 -5.01 -12.02
C GLU A 404 0.54 -6.36 -11.35
N VAL A 405 1.59 -6.93 -10.76
CA VAL A 405 1.51 -8.12 -9.90
C VAL A 405 1.98 -7.76 -8.49
N PHE A 406 1.22 -8.20 -7.50
CA PHE A 406 1.40 -7.88 -6.09
C PHE A 406 1.65 -9.15 -5.28
N GLY A 407 2.43 -9.04 -4.22
CA GLY A 407 2.66 -10.14 -3.28
C GLY A 407 3.11 -9.67 -1.92
N ARG A 408 2.95 -10.54 -0.91
CA ARG A 408 3.47 -10.33 0.43
C ARG A 408 4.89 -10.87 0.55
N GLY A 409 5.85 -10.02 0.91
CA GLY A 409 7.25 -10.40 1.10
C GLY A 409 7.48 -11.25 2.36
N THR A 410 8.74 -11.60 2.62
CA THR A 410 9.17 -12.23 3.89
C THR A 410 9.14 -11.27 5.08
N ASP A 411 9.13 -9.96 4.80
CA ASP A 411 8.92 -8.84 5.73
C ASP A 411 7.45 -8.62 6.12
N ASN A 412 6.51 -9.37 5.52
CA ASN A 412 5.06 -9.16 5.60
C ASN A 412 4.56 -7.84 4.98
N SER A 413 5.40 -7.11 4.24
CA SER A 413 4.99 -5.93 3.48
C SER A 413 4.41 -6.29 2.12
N LEU A 414 3.67 -5.36 1.52
CA LEU A 414 3.25 -5.42 0.13
C LEU A 414 4.41 -5.04 -0.79
N TRP A 415 4.58 -5.81 -1.85
CA TRP A 415 5.50 -5.55 -2.95
C TRP A 415 4.74 -5.58 -4.28
N VAL A 416 5.20 -4.78 -5.25
CA VAL A 416 4.66 -4.73 -6.61
C VAL A 416 5.75 -4.91 -7.66
N ASN A 417 5.43 -5.52 -8.79
CA ASN A 417 6.23 -5.49 -10.01
C ASN A 417 5.32 -5.07 -11.17
N THR A 418 5.81 -4.19 -12.03
CA THR A 418 5.01 -3.51 -13.06
C THR A 418 5.49 -3.89 -14.44
N TRP A 419 4.56 -4.22 -15.33
CA TRP A 419 4.84 -4.45 -16.75
C TRP A 419 4.68 -3.14 -17.53
N THR A 420 5.77 -2.67 -18.13
CA THR A 420 5.86 -1.42 -18.88
C THR A 420 5.28 -1.50 -20.30
N GLY A 421 4.77 -2.67 -20.70
CA GLY A 421 4.43 -2.99 -22.08
C GLY A 421 5.56 -3.69 -22.85
N SER A 422 6.80 -3.68 -22.33
CA SER A 422 7.98 -4.33 -22.93
C SER A 422 8.84 -5.12 -21.93
N SER A 423 8.82 -4.74 -20.66
CA SER A 423 9.61 -5.38 -19.58
C SER A 423 8.93 -5.26 -18.22
N TRP A 424 9.34 -6.13 -17.29
CA TRP A 424 9.02 -6.00 -15.87
C TRP A 424 10.01 -5.04 -15.20
N THR A 425 9.53 -4.11 -14.37
CA THR A 425 10.36 -3.12 -13.65
C THR A 425 11.26 -3.73 -12.58
N GLY A 426 10.91 -4.93 -12.10
CA GLY A 426 11.44 -5.47 -10.85
C GLY A 426 10.55 -5.10 -9.67
N TRP A 427 10.88 -5.66 -8.50
CA TRP A 427 10.07 -5.56 -7.29
C TRP A 427 10.33 -4.27 -6.52
N SER A 428 9.26 -3.53 -6.25
CA SER A 428 9.25 -2.30 -5.45
C SER A 428 8.43 -2.51 -4.17
N TRP A 429 8.98 -2.06 -3.04
CA TRP A 429 8.35 -2.14 -1.73
C TRP A 429 7.32 -1.03 -1.54
N LEU A 430 6.17 -1.39 -0.95
CA LEU A 430 5.04 -0.48 -0.71
C LEU A 430 4.66 -0.37 0.79
N GLY A 431 5.25 -1.20 1.65
CA GLY A 431 4.95 -1.27 3.08
C GLY A 431 3.62 -1.95 3.39
N GLY A 432 3.03 -1.59 4.53
CA GLY A 432 1.89 -2.31 5.12
C GLY A 432 2.31 -3.53 5.95
N GLU A 433 1.36 -4.05 6.73
CA GLU A 433 1.55 -5.18 7.65
C GLU A 433 0.50 -6.26 7.35
N MET A 434 0.83 -7.16 6.41
CA MET A 434 -0.12 -8.09 5.80
C MET A 434 -0.14 -9.47 6.48
N THR A 435 -1.34 -10.03 6.69
CA THR A 435 -1.54 -11.40 7.21
C THR A 435 -2.27 -12.32 6.23
N SER A 436 -2.40 -11.90 4.96
CA SER A 436 -3.03 -12.67 3.87
C SER A 436 -2.29 -12.43 2.54
N ALA A 437 -2.73 -13.09 1.48
CA ALA A 437 -2.53 -12.56 0.13
C ALA A 437 -3.24 -11.20 -0.01
N PRO A 438 -2.73 -10.29 -0.85
CA PRO A 438 -3.50 -9.14 -1.29
C PRO A 438 -4.56 -9.58 -2.31
N ASP A 439 -5.50 -8.69 -2.64
CA ASP A 439 -6.11 -8.68 -3.98
C ASP A 439 -6.28 -7.24 -4.48
N VAL A 440 -6.48 -7.07 -5.79
CA VAL A 440 -6.47 -5.77 -6.45
C VAL A 440 -7.48 -5.69 -7.60
N ALA A 441 -8.23 -4.59 -7.64
CA ALA A 441 -9.17 -4.30 -8.72
C ALA A 441 -8.86 -2.98 -9.41
N SER A 442 -9.20 -2.89 -10.69
CA SER A 442 -9.25 -1.65 -11.45
C SER A 442 -10.67 -1.40 -11.92
N TRP A 443 -11.15 -0.17 -11.78
CA TRP A 443 -12.47 0.28 -12.25
C TRP A 443 -12.39 1.35 -13.35
N GLY A 444 -11.19 1.68 -13.82
CA GLY A 444 -10.96 2.66 -14.86
C GLY A 444 -9.48 2.83 -15.19
N PRO A 445 -9.14 3.41 -16.36
CA PRO A 445 -7.77 3.56 -16.81
C PRO A 445 -6.87 4.21 -15.76
N GLY A 446 -5.71 3.60 -15.51
CA GLY A 446 -4.73 4.10 -14.55
C GLY A 446 -5.09 3.90 -13.06
N ARG A 447 -6.31 3.50 -12.71
CA ARG A 447 -6.75 3.31 -11.32
C ARG A 447 -6.49 1.89 -10.83
N MET A 448 -5.99 1.75 -9.61
CA MET A 448 -5.97 0.50 -8.85
C MET A 448 -6.46 0.73 -7.43
N ASP A 449 -7.17 -0.24 -6.88
CA ASP A 449 -7.55 -0.32 -5.47
C ASP A 449 -7.05 -1.66 -4.93
N VAL A 450 -6.14 -1.61 -3.97
CA VAL A 450 -5.47 -2.79 -3.38
C VAL A 450 -6.03 -3.06 -1.99
N PHE A 451 -6.22 -4.34 -1.69
CA PHE A 451 -6.83 -4.84 -0.47
C PHE A 451 -5.99 -5.94 0.17
N TYR A 452 -5.96 -6.03 1.50
CA TYR A 452 -5.40 -7.18 2.22
C TYR A 452 -5.93 -7.25 3.66
N ARG A 453 -5.68 -8.37 4.37
CA ARG A 453 -6.01 -8.50 5.80
C ARG A 453 -4.87 -8.02 6.71
N GLY A 454 -5.15 -7.07 7.60
CA GLY A 454 -4.19 -6.55 8.58
C GLY A 454 -3.86 -7.53 9.72
N THR A 455 -2.98 -7.11 10.63
CA THR A 455 -2.60 -7.85 11.85
C THR A 455 -3.72 -7.97 12.87
N ASP A 456 -4.71 -7.08 12.81
CA ASP A 456 -5.95 -7.05 13.60
C ASP A 456 -7.14 -7.77 12.91
N ASN A 457 -6.88 -8.52 11.83
CA ASN A 457 -7.88 -9.18 10.99
C ASN A 457 -8.89 -8.26 10.29
N THR A 458 -8.66 -6.94 10.23
CA THR A 458 -9.51 -6.04 9.42
C THR A 458 -9.07 -6.02 7.97
N LEU A 459 -10.00 -5.65 7.08
CA LEU A 459 -9.69 -5.32 5.70
C LEU A 459 -8.94 -3.98 5.63
N ARG A 460 -7.78 -3.97 4.99
CA ARG A 460 -7.00 -2.78 4.65
C ARG A 460 -7.22 -2.43 3.18
N HIS A 461 -7.27 -1.13 2.89
CA HIS A 461 -7.47 -0.59 1.55
C HIS A 461 -6.55 0.61 1.30
N SER A 462 -6.02 0.71 0.09
CA SER A 462 -5.31 1.88 -0.45
C SER A 462 -5.50 1.93 -1.98
N TRP A 463 -5.23 3.07 -2.61
CA TRP A 463 -5.52 3.25 -4.04
C TRP A 463 -4.53 4.17 -4.77
N TYR A 464 -4.46 3.96 -6.08
CA TYR A 464 -3.42 4.50 -6.96
C TYR A 464 -4.02 5.03 -8.25
N VAL A 465 -3.44 6.10 -8.78
CA VAL A 465 -3.81 6.68 -10.06
C VAL A 465 -2.52 6.88 -10.86
N ASN A 466 -2.50 6.35 -12.08
CA ASN A 466 -1.39 6.36 -13.05
C ASN A 466 -0.16 5.50 -12.70
N GLY A 467 -0.20 4.69 -11.65
CA GLY A 467 0.88 3.75 -11.30
C GLY A 467 1.38 3.95 -9.87
N TRP A 468 2.65 3.65 -9.66
CA TRP A 468 3.35 3.62 -8.36
C TRP A 468 4.50 4.62 -8.33
#